data_AF-A0A7X3RS55-F1
#
_entry.id   AF-A0A7X3RS55-F1
#
_cell.length_a   1.000
_cell.length_b   1.000
_cell.length_c   1.000
_cell.angle_alpha   90.00
_cell.angle_beta   90.00
_cell.angle_gamma   90.00
#
_symmetry.space_group_name_H-M   'P 1'
#
loop_
_entity.id
_entity.type
_entity.pdbx_description
1 polymer ?
#
loop_
_entity_poly.entity_id
_entity_poly.type
_entity_poly.pdbx_seq_one_letter_code
_entity_poly.pdbx_strand_id
1 'polypeptide(L)'
;MSRKKIFLAFLLGALLASAARDTAAGAKCGGRFFNPVLDVDWRAMFPIKIGGIKVTPGEGTDTVDRFPLCFCGSPVPRVGIKVSFWEPVKLIEVVRHPGCFPSLGGRKLPLPSFAMAGTYGEGGGQRGDKTSFLHVHHFLYPVFS
;
A
#
# COMPACT_ATOMS: atom_id res chain seq x y z
N MET A 1 44.28 20.84 34.84
CA MET A 1 43.15 20.90 33.88
C MET A 1 41.96 21.57 34.57
N SER A 2 41.44 22.69 34.05
CA SER A 2 40.50 23.58 34.79
C SER A 2 39.13 22.93 35.00
N ARG A 3 38.55 23.09 36.21
CA ARG A 3 37.23 22.54 36.61
C ARG A 3 36.11 22.88 35.61
N LYS A 4 36.22 24.02 34.91
CA LYS A 4 35.31 24.43 33.83
C LYS A 4 35.34 23.48 32.62
N LYS A 5 36.50 22.95 32.25
CA LYS A 5 36.66 22.01 31.12
C LYS A 5 36.04 20.64 31.43
N ILE A 6 36.08 20.22 32.69
CA ILE A 6 35.45 18.96 33.16
C ILE A 6 33.92 19.09 33.13
N PHE A 7 33.38 20.23 33.58
CA PHE A 7 31.94 20.50 33.55
C PHE A 7 31.39 20.59 32.11
N LEU A 8 32.11 21.24 31.20
CA LEU A 8 31.75 21.30 29.78
C LEU A 8 31.79 19.93 29.11
N ALA A 9 32.78 19.08 29.43
CA ALA A 9 32.85 17.71 28.92
C ALA A 9 31.68 16.85 29.44
N PHE A 10 31.27 17.03 30.69
CA PHE A 10 30.12 16.32 31.27
C PHE A 10 28.80 16.74 30.65
N LEU A 11 28.59 18.05 30.41
CA LEU A 11 27.40 18.56 29.74
C LEU A 11 27.31 18.11 28.28
N LEU A 12 28.44 18.09 27.56
CA LEU A 12 28.48 17.61 26.18
C LEU A 12 28.22 16.10 26.09
N GLY A 13 28.76 15.32 27.04
CA GLY A 13 28.52 13.88 27.14
C GLY A 13 27.06 13.54 27.48
N ALA A 14 26.41 14.32 28.36
CA ALA A 14 25.00 14.14 28.69
C ALA A 14 24.07 14.48 27.52
N LEU A 15 24.40 15.53 26.73
CA LEU A 15 23.63 15.92 25.55
C LEU A 15 23.73 14.88 24.42
N LEU A 16 24.92 14.29 24.24
CA LEU A 16 25.15 13.18 23.29
C LEU A 16 24.44 11.88 23.71
N ALA A 17 24.30 11.61 25.02
CA ALA A 17 23.60 10.44 25.53
C ALA A 17 22.06 10.53 25.41
N SER A 18 21.49 11.74 25.39
CA SER A 18 20.05 11.96 25.19
C SER A 18 19.58 11.77 23.74
N ALA A 19 20.50 11.72 22.76
CA ALA A 19 20.15 11.53 21.35
C ALA A 19 19.95 10.05 20.94
N ALA A 20 20.16 9.11 21.86
CA ALA A 20 20.17 7.67 21.56
C ALA A 20 19.12 6.90 22.37
N ARG A 21 17.83 7.21 22.20
CA ARG A 21 16.74 6.28 22.56
C ARG A 21 15.55 6.40 21.61
N ASP A 22 15.62 5.63 20.53
CA ASP A 22 14.44 5.12 19.84
C ASP A 22 14.75 3.74 19.26
N THR A 23 14.84 2.75 20.15
CA THR A 23 14.78 1.34 19.76
C THR A 23 13.52 0.72 20.34
N ALA A 24 12.37 1.19 19.87
CA ALA A 24 11.17 0.37 19.87
C ALA A 24 11.42 -0.77 18.86
N ALA A 25 12.02 -1.86 19.33
CA ALA A 25 12.13 -3.12 18.61
C ALA A 25 10.74 -3.78 18.52
N GLY A 26 9.79 -3.11 17.87
CA GLY A 26 8.62 -3.75 17.30
C GLY A 26 9.02 -4.36 15.97
N ALA A 27 8.48 -5.54 15.65
CA ALA A 27 8.67 -6.17 14.34
C ALA A 27 8.60 -5.11 13.22
N LYS A 28 9.70 -4.97 12.46
CA LYS A 28 9.86 -3.88 11.51
C LYS A 28 8.69 -3.93 10.52
N CYS A 29 7.87 -2.89 10.52
CA CYS A 29 6.90 -2.67 9.45
C CYS A 29 7.72 -2.39 8.19
N GLY A 30 8.02 -3.45 7.44
CA GLY A 30 8.85 -3.38 6.24
C GLY A 30 8.01 -2.94 5.06
N GLY A 31 8.58 -2.08 4.22
CA GLY A 31 7.94 -1.66 2.98
C GLY A 31 8.63 -0.44 2.38
N ARG A 32 8.25 -0.11 1.15
CA ARG A 32 8.65 1.10 0.45
C ARG A 32 7.41 1.81 -0.05
N PHE A 33 7.52 3.13 -0.19
CA PHE A 33 6.42 3.90 -0.74
C PHE A 33 6.13 3.42 -2.16
N PHE A 34 4.84 3.20 -2.47
CA PHE A 34 4.41 2.75 -3.78
C PHE A 34 4.87 3.71 -4.87
N ASN A 35 5.63 3.22 -5.84
CA ASN A 35 6.08 4.01 -6.97
C ASN A 35 5.19 3.73 -8.19
N PRO A 36 4.30 4.66 -8.60
CA PRO A 36 3.40 4.43 -9.71
C PRO A 36 4.12 4.24 -11.05
N VAL A 37 5.40 4.60 -11.18
CA VAL A 37 6.17 4.40 -12.42
C VAL A 37 6.80 3.02 -12.45
N LEU A 38 7.39 2.57 -11.34
CA LEU A 38 8.22 1.36 -11.30
C LEU A 38 7.48 0.11 -10.80
N ASP A 39 6.50 0.29 -9.91
CA ASP A 39 5.79 -0.83 -9.27
C ASP A 39 4.53 -1.25 -10.03
N VAL A 40 4.20 -0.54 -11.11
CA VAL A 40 3.07 -0.84 -11.99
C VAL A 40 3.55 -1.63 -13.18
N ASP A 41 2.92 -2.78 -13.43
CA ASP A 41 3.12 -3.48 -14.68
C ASP A 41 2.33 -2.81 -15.81
N TRP A 42 2.94 -1.79 -16.42
CA TRP A 42 2.39 -1.06 -17.55
C TRP A 42 2.15 -1.93 -18.77
N ARG A 43 2.85 -3.08 -18.89
CA ARG A 43 2.65 -3.99 -20.02
C ARG A 43 1.34 -4.74 -19.90
N ALA A 44 0.87 -4.98 -18.68
CA ALA A 44 -0.41 -5.64 -18.42
C ALA A 44 -1.61 -4.84 -18.93
N MET A 45 -1.48 -3.52 -19.15
CA MET A 45 -2.54 -2.70 -19.75
C MET A 45 -2.86 -3.08 -21.19
N PHE A 46 -1.94 -3.74 -21.89
CA PHE A 46 -2.11 -4.10 -23.29
C PHE A 46 -2.74 -5.49 -23.47
N PRO A 47 -3.53 -5.71 -24.52
CA PRO A 47 -3.84 -4.77 -25.60
C PRO A 47 -4.93 -3.75 -25.24
N ILE A 48 -4.73 -2.49 -25.64
CA ILE A 48 -5.79 -1.49 -25.66
C ILE A 48 -6.62 -1.72 -26.92
N LYS A 49 -7.95 -1.77 -26.77
CA LYS A 49 -8.91 -1.87 -27.87
C LYS A 49 -9.86 -0.68 -27.85
N ILE A 50 -10.06 -0.06 -29.01
CA ILE A 50 -11.02 1.04 -29.19
C ILE A 50 -12.06 0.55 -30.19
N GLY A 51 -13.31 0.52 -29.77
CA GLY A 51 -14.41 0.05 -30.61
C GLY A 51 -14.27 -1.41 -31.08
N GLY A 52 -13.64 -2.27 -30.28
CA GLY A 52 -13.34 -3.67 -30.64
C GLY A 52 -12.10 -3.87 -31.52
N ILE A 53 -11.44 -2.80 -31.97
CA ILE A 53 -10.20 -2.86 -32.76
C ILE A 53 -9.00 -2.79 -31.82
N LYS A 54 -8.09 -3.77 -31.92
CA LYS A 54 -6.81 -3.78 -31.21
C LYS A 54 -5.90 -2.67 -31.76
N VAL A 55 -5.61 -1.65 -30.96
CA VAL A 55 -4.75 -0.50 -31.35
C VAL A 55 -3.31 -0.65 -30.87
N THR A 56 -3.05 -1.51 -29.88
CA THR A 56 -1.71 -1.83 -29.41
C THR A 56 -1.45 -3.33 -29.45
N PRO A 57 -0.19 -3.76 -29.66
CA PRO A 57 0.17 -5.18 -29.57
C PRO A 57 -0.05 -5.69 -28.14
N GLY A 58 -0.26 -7.00 -27.99
CA GLY A 58 -0.47 -7.66 -26.69
C GLY A 58 -1.49 -8.79 -26.75
N GLU A 59 -1.45 -9.63 -25.73
CA GLU A 59 -2.41 -10.72 -25.50
C GLU A 59 -3.31 -10.35 -24.32
N GLY A 60 -4.62 -10.52 -24.49
CA GLY A 60 -5.60 -10.18 -23.47
C GLY A 60 -6.98 -10.63 -23.89
N THR A 61 -7.87 -10.79 -22.91
CA THR A 61 -9.23 -11.29 -23.12
C THR A 61 -10.07 -10.31 -23.94
N ASP A 62 -11.02 -10.83 -24.71
CA ASP A 62 -12.02 -10.03 -25.40
C ASP A 62 -13.13 -9.65 -24.42
N THR A 63 -13.09 -8.42 -23.91
CA THR A 63 -14.13 -7.88 -23.02
C THR A 63 -15.03 -6.83 -23.70
N VAL A 64 -14.76 -6.48 -24.96
CA VAL A 64 -15.56 -5.49 -25.71
C VAL A 64 -16.07 -6.10 -27.02
N ASP A 65 -17.39 -6.07 -27.18
CA ASP A 65 -18.08 -6.49 -28.40
C ASP A 65 -17.65 -5.66 -29.62
N ARG A 66 -17.84 -6.24 -30.82
CA ARG A 66 -17.54 -5.59 -32.10
C ARG A 66 -18.31 -4.28 -32.35
N PHE A 67 -19.39 -4.02 -31.62
CA PHE A 67 -20.14 -2.77 -31.74
C PHE A 67 -19.43 -1.64 -30.95
N PRO A 68 -18.91 -0.60 -31.65
CA PRO A 68 -17.96 0.34 -31.06
C PRO A 68 -18.58 1.42 -30.19
N LEU A 69 -19.90 1.62 -30.27
CA LEU A 69 -20.58 2.72 -29.60
C LEU A 69 -21.23 2.28 -28.28
N CYS A 70 -21.22 3.18 -27.30
CA CYS A 70 -22.02 3.09 -26.08
C CYS A 70 -22.90 4.34 -25.94
N PHE A 71 -24.07 4.18 -25.32
CA PHE A 71 -25.00 5.27 -25.07
C PHE A 71 -25.20 5.37 -23.56
N CYS A 72 -24.77 6.48 -22.96
CA CYS A 72 -24.84 6.69 -21.51
C CYS A 72 -25.59 7.98 -21.16
N GLY A 73 -26.57 7.89 -20.25
CA GLY A 73 -27.22 9.05 -19.62
C GLY A 73 -28.70 9.25 -19.96
N SER A 74 -29.31 10.19 -19.24
CA SER A 74 -30.68 10.71 -19.39
C SER A 74 -30.63 12.23 -19.11
N PRO A 75 -31.45 13.09 -19.77
CA PRO A 75 -32.48 12.79 -20.76
C PRO A 75 -31.99 12.72 -22.22
N VAL A 76 -30.81 13.28 -22.53
CA VAL A 76 -30.17 13.16 -23.86
C VAL A 76 -29.01 12.16 -23.76
N PRO A 77 -29.00 11.06 -24.52
CA PRO A 77 -27.94 10.07 -24.45
C PRO A 77 -26.63 10.66 -24.97
N ARG A 78 -25.55 10.53 -24.19
CA ARG A 78 -24.20 10.81 -24.65
C ARG A 78 -23.69 9.60 -25.42
N VAL A 79 -23.30 9.82 -26.67
CA VAL A 79 -22.67 8.79 -27.51
C VAL A 79 -21.19 8.73 -27.14
N GLY A 80 -20.75 7.57 -26.68
CA GLY A 80 -19.35 7.27 -26.37
C GLY A 80 -18.81 6.14 -27.24
N ILE A 81 -17.50 5.93 -27.17
CA ILE A 81 -16.82 4.82 -27.83
C ILE A 81 -16.37 3.84 -26.74
N LYS A 82 -16.61 2.55 -26.94
CA LYS A 82 -16.15 1.51 -26.01
C LYS A 82 -14.62 1.40 -26.08
N VAL A 83 -13.97 1.47 -24.92
CA VAL A 83 -12.52 1.26 -24.79
C VAL A 83 -12.30 0.10 -23.81
N SER A 84 -11.38 -0.81 -24.18
CA SER A 84 -10.98 -1.95 -23.37
C SER A 84 -9.49 -1.90 -23.09
N PHE A 85 -9.11 -2.06 -21.84
CA PHE A 85 -7.75 -2.32 -21.39
C PHE A 85 -7.82 -2.89 -19.97
N TRP A 86 -6.74 -3.49 -19.50
CA TRP A 86 -6.67 -3.92 -18.11
C TRP A 86 -6.26 -2.75 -17.22
N GLU A 87 -7.06 -2.46 -16.19
CA GLU A 87 -6.74 -1.44 -15.19
C GLU A 87 -6.86 -1.98 -13.76
N PRO A 88 -5.85 -1.75 -12.91
CA PRO A 88 -5.94 -2.01 -11.49
C PRO A 88 -6.76 -0.90 -10.81
N VAL A 89 -7.79 -1.31 -10.05
CA VAL A 89 -8.69 -0.37 -9.35
C VAL A 89 -8.34 -0.16 -7.88
N LYS A 90 -7.63 -1.11 -7.27
CA LYS A 90 -7.27 -1.06 -5.84
C LYS A 90 -5.86 -1.60 -5.61
N LEU A 91 -5.13 -0.96 -4.72
CA LEU A 91 -3.92 -1.52 -4.12
C LEU A 91 -4.32 -2.16 -2.79
N ILE A 92 -4.04 -3.46 -2.65
CA ILE A 92 -4.41 -4.25 -1.47
C ILE A 92 -3.14 -4.77 -0.82
N GLU A 93 -2.96 -4.48 0.46
CA GLU A 93 -1.85 -5.02 1.24
C GLU A 93 -2.36 -5.82 2.44
N VAL A 94 -1.68 -6.93 2.74
CA VAL A 94 -2.03 -7.85 3.82
C VAL A 94 -0.88 -7.88 4.82
N VAL A 95 -1.15 -7.53 6.07
CA VAL A 95 -0.13 -7.39 7.11
C VAL A 95 -0.52 -8.13 8.38
N ARG A 96 0.47 -8.68 9.08
CA ARG A 96 0.27 -9.32 10.39
C ARG A 96 0.24 -8.33 11.55
N HIS A 97 0.82 -7.15 11.35
CA HIS A 97 0.94 -6.15 12.40
C HIS A 97 -0.15 -5.09 12.22
N PRO A 98 -1.04 -4.88 13.22
CA PRO A 98 -2.03 -3.83 13.16
C PRO A 98 -1.37 -2.47 12.91
N GLY A 99 -1.94 -1.73 11.96
CA GLY A 99 -1.51 -0.39 11.62
C GLY A 99 -0.19 -0.32 10.85
N CYS A 100 0.35 -1.44 10.36
CA CYS A 100 1.54 -1.43 9.51
C CYS A 100 1.17 -1.22 8.05
N PHE A 101 1.73 -0.20 7.41
CA PHE A 101 1.46 0.15 6.01
C PHE A 101 2.71 0.02 5.14
N PRO A 102 2.98 -1.17 4.57
CA PRO A 102 4.10 -1.42 3.67
C PRO A 102 4.15 -0.43 2.51
N SER A 103 3.02 -0.20 1.84
CA SER A 103 2.90 0.65 0.64
C SER A 103 3.09 2.14 0.94
N LEU A 104 3.03 2.54 2.22
CA LEU A 104 3.35 3.89 2.68
C LEU A 104 4.79 4.01 3.18
N GLY A 105 5.68 3.11 2.76
CA GLY A 105 7.08 3.12 3.21
C GLY A 105 7.30 2.42 4.54
N GLY A 106 6.48 1.43 4.88
CA GLY A 106 6.58 0.71 6.15
C GLY A 106 6.20 1.56 7.36
N ARG A 107 5.32 2.54 7.17
CA ARG A 107 4.88 3.42 8.26
C ARG A 107 3.89 2.70 9.15
N LYS A 108 3.99 2.91 10.46
CA LYS A 108 2.99 2.43 11.41
C LYS A 108 2.06 3.56 11.78
N LEU A 109 0.78 3.46 11.40
CA LEU A 109 -0.22 4.42 11.82
C LEU A 109 -0.89 3.96 13.11
N PRO A 110 -1.23 4.88 14.02
CA PRO A 110 -1.97 4.54 15.22
C PRO A 110 -3.37 4.10 14.84
N LEU A 111 -3.77 2.90 15.27
CA LEU A 111 -5.14 2.43 15.17
C LEU A 111 -5.80 2.53 16.55
N PRO A 112 -7.14 2.73 16.61
CA PRO A 112 -7.87 2.68 17.87
C PRO A 112 -7.73 1.30 18.51
N SER A 113 -7.84 1.22 19.84
CA SER A 113 -7.59 0.01 20.62
C SER A 113 -8.39 -1.21 20.15
N PHE A 114 -9.64 -1.02 19.71
CA PHE A 114 -10.48 -2.09 19.17
C PHE A 114 -9.96 -2.68 17.85
N ALA A 115 -9.16 -1.92 17.10
CA ALA A 115 -8.58 -2.31 15.81
C ALA A 115 -7.13 -2.83 15.95
N MET A 116 -6.65 -3.04 17.19
CA MET A 116 -5.31 -3.56 17.46
C MET A 116 -5.29 -5.10 17.64
N ALA A 117 -6.39 -5.79 17.32
CA ALA A 117 -6.46 -7.25 17.42
C ALA A 117 -5.43 -7.94 16.50
N GLY A 118 -4.91 -9.10 16.93
CA GLY A 118 -4.04 -9.94 16.11
C GLY A 118 -2.53 -9.67 16.17
N THR A 119 -2.01 -9.13 17.28
CA THR A 119 -0.56 -8.99 17.48
C THR A 119 0.12 -10.35 17.68
N TYR A 120 1.42 -10.43 17.39
CA TYR A 120 2.25 -11.61 17.69
C TYR A 120 2.27 -11.87 19.20
N GLY A 121 1.47 -12.83 19.64
CA GLY A 121 1.46 -13.42 20.96
C GLY A 121 0.77 -14.77 20.83
N GLU A 122 1.37 -15.81 21.40
CA GLU A 122 0.70 -17.11 21.54
C GLU A 122 -0.62 -16.85 22.27
N GLY A 123 -1.73 -16.87 21.51
CA GLY A 123 -3.04 -16.92 22.12
C GLY A 123 -3.07 -18.15 23.01
N GLY A 124 -3.41 -17.97 24.28
CA GLY A 124 -3.63 -19.05 25.25
C GLY A 124 -4.87 -19.91 24.89
N GLY A 125 -5.00 -20.29 23.62
CA GLY A 125 -5.94 -21.29 23.15
C GLY A 125 -5.34 -22.67 23.38
N GLN A 126 -6.16 -23.57 23.91
CA GLN A 126 -5.80 -24.98 24.08
C GLN A 126 -5.18 -25.54 22.79
N ARG A 127 -3.90 -25.92 22.92
CA ARG A 127 -3.14 -26.91 22.15
C ARG A 127 -3.94 -27.53 20.97
N GLY A 128 -3.99 -26.88 19.81
CA GLY A 128 -4.61 -27.49 18.62
C GLY A 128 -4.90 -26.56 17.44
N ASP A 129 -5.48 -25.39 17.67
CA ASP A 129 -5.95 -24.52 16.59
C ASP A 129 -4.92 -23.46 16.19
N LYS A 130 -4.32 -23.62 15.01
CA LYS A 130 -3.44 -22.62 14.38
C LYS A 130 -4.27 -21.54 13.68
N THR A 131 -4.88 -20.64 14.45
CA THR A 131 -5.54 -19.46 13.88
C THR A 131 -4.53 -18.33 13.66
N SER A 132 -4.66 -17.63 12.54
CA SER A 132 -3.80 -16.48 12.21
C SER A 132 -4.64 -15.26 11.90
N PHE A 133 -4.31 -14.12 12.51
CA PHE A 133 -4.98 -12.85 12.27
C PHE A 133 -4.15 -11.98 11.31
N LEU A 134 -4.82 -11.35 10.35
CA LEU A 134 -4.22 -10.47 9.34
C LEU A 134 -5.09 -9.23 9.18
N HIS A 135 -4.44 -8.09 8.95
CA HIS A 135 -5.06 -6.83 8.57
C HIS A 135 -4.96 -6.67 7.06
N VAL A 136 -6.03 -6.19 6.43
CA VAL A 136 -6.06 -5.89 5.00
C VAL A 136 -6.35 -4.42 4.82
N HIS A 137 -5.47 -3.71 4.12
CA HIS A 137 -5.68 -2.32 3.78
C HIS A 137 -5.99 -2.21 2.29
N HIS A 138 -7.05 -1.47 1.97
CA HIS A 138 -7.49 -1.21 0.60
C HIS A 138 -7.30 0.27 0.29
N PHE A 139 -6.51 0.56 -0.73
CA PHE A 139 -6.33 1.90 -1.28
C PHE A 139 -6.96 1.98 -2.67
N LEU A 140 -7.48 3.16 -3.01
CA LEU A 140 -7.71 3.49 -4.41
C LEU A 140 -6.38 3.46 -5.14
N TYR A 141 -6.36 2.84 -6.32
CA TYR A 141 -5.12 2.74 -7.08
C TYR A 141 -4.71 4.13 -7.58
N PRO A 142 -3.50 4.63 -7.25
CA PRO A 142 -3.16 6.05 -7.41
C PRO A 142 -2.87 6.48 -8.85
N VAL A 143 -3.14 5.63 -9.84
CA VAL A 143 -2.83 5.88 -11.26
C VAL A 143 -4.08 6.15 -12.10
N PHE A 144 -5.17 5.43 -11.83
CA PHE A 144 -6.40 5.47 -12.66
C PHE A 144 -7.64 5.97 -11.89
N SER A 145 -7.46 6.47 -10.66
CA SER A 145 -8.56 6.90 -9.76
C SER A 145 -9.17 8.25 -10.13
#